data_AF-A0ABD7LJU3-F1
#
_entry.id   AF-A0ABD7LJU3-F1
#
_cell.length_a   1.000
_cell.length_b   1.000
_cell.length_c   1.000
_cell.angle_alpha   90.00
_cell.angle_beta   90.00
_cell.angle_gamma   90.00
#
_symmetry.space_group_name_H-M   'P 1'
#
loop_
_entity.id
_entity.type
_entity.pdbx_description
1 polymer ?
#
loop_
_entity_poly.entity_id
_entity_poly.type
_entity_poly.pdbx_seq_one_letter_code
_entity_poly.pdbx_strand_id
1 'polypeptide(L)'
;MAPTLTQPEEAVLKTADGDVAALRDHGVDTAPAADRVLDAWRPDDPPGALLAELVALFNTDARRDAATIALPIAGTDPDAVAAYVARAVREGVIDAAQRAGDRLDVTTSRATFWQHPQPWLKAPASGGMPLRYTITNGHRHPVRPPTPAGEIYARYMPQVGMTFSLRTVDVDAHADLFSGWMNLDRVAHFWDQRGTRDEHAAYLAERLADPHMHPMIGYFDDTPFGYFEFYWAKEDRLAPFYDAHDYDRGLHLLIGDSRFQSAGKLHAWWSGVLHYMFVDEPRTQRLVGEPRVDHVRHIAYMHRLGFYTLKEFDFPHKRAALTVIERDTFFDTFRLP
;
A
#
# COMPACT_ATOMS: atom_id res chain seq x y z
N MET A 1 14.10 -55.88 1.50
CA MET A 1 15.03 -55.10 0.66
C MET A 1 14.56 -53.66 0.64
N ALA A 2 15.50 -52.73 0.74
CA ALA A 2 15.34 -51.34 1.16
C ALA A 2 14.37 -50.47 0.31
N PRO A 3 13.75 -49.45 0.91
CA PRO A 3 13.10 -48.36 0.18
C PRO A 3 14.15 -47.33 -0.25
N THR A 4 14.19 -47.01 -1.54
CA THR A 4 15.02 -45.91 -2.06
C THR A 4 14.19 -44.63 -1.99
N LEU A 5 14.49 -43.80 -0.99
CA LEU A 5 14.02 -42.42 -0.88
C LEU A 5 14.87 -41.56 -1.82
N THR A 6 14.28 -41.07 -2.90
CA THR A 6 14.85 -39.96 -3.68
C THR A 6 14.58 -38.67 -2.91
N GLN A 7 15.62 -38.10 -2.32
CA GLN A 7 15.59 -36.74 -1.76
C GLN A 7 15.39 -35.74 -2.91
N PRO A 8 14.54 -34.70 -2.77
CA PRO A 8 14.62 -33.55 -3.65
C PRO A 8 15.85 -32.71 -3.27
N GLU A 9 16.60 -32.27 -4.28
CA GLU A 9 17.73 -31.35 -4.14
C GLU A 9 17.33 -30.11 -3.33
N GLU A 10 18.10 -29.82 -2.28
CA GLU A 10 18.06 -28.56 -1.57
C GLU A 10 18.43 -27.44 -2.55
N ALA A 11 17.42 -26.69 -2.99
CA ALA A 11 17.64 -25.38 -3.58
C ALA A 11 18.25 -24.49 -2.49
N VAL A 12 19.56 -24.33 -2.52
CA VAL A 12 20.29 -23.34 -1.74
C VAL A 12 19.71 -21.98 -2.12
N LEU A 13 18.83 -21.44 -1.27
CA LEU A 13 18.56 -20.02 -1.25
C LEU A 13 19.89 -19.33 -1.02
N LYS A 14 20.45 -18.73 -2.06
CA LYS A 14 21.46 -17.70 -1.90
C LYS A 14 20.82 -16.62 -1.04
N THR A 15 21.20 -16.58 0.22
CA THR A 15 21.05 -15.41 1.06
C THR A 15 21.68 -14.27 0.29
N ALA A 16 20.87 -13.32 -0.17
CA ALA A 16 21.38 -12.02 -0.53
C ALA A 16 22.08 -11.51 0.72
N ASP A 17 23.40 -11.35 0.67
CA ASP A 17 24.15 -10.72 1.74
C ASP A 17 23.52 -9.35 1.97
N GLY A 18 22.80 -9.24 3.09
CA GLY A 18 22.26 -7.99 3.59
C GLY A 18 23.44 -7.14 4.03
N ASP A 19 24.00 -6.40 3.07
CA ASP A 19 25.05 -5.42 3.30
C ASP A 19 24.41 -4.31 4.17
N VAL A 20 24.64 -4.39 5.48
CA VAL A 20 24.12 -3.41 6.44
C VAL A 20 24.74 -2.07 6.09
N ALA A 21 23.89 -1.09 5.77
CA ALA A 21 24.28 0.25 5.35
C ALA A 21 25.36 0.84 6.27
N ALA A 22 26.58 0.96 5.73
CA ALA A 22 27.70 1.63 6.37
C ALA A 22 28.01 2.91 5.60
N LEU A 23 28.36 3.98 6.32
CA LEU A 23 28.93 5.17 5.71
C LEU A 23 30.22 4.78 4.98
N ARG A 24 30.24 4.87 3.65
CA ARG A 24 31.40 4.52 2.83
C ARG A 24 32.25 5.75 2.56
N ASP A 25 33.56 5.62 2.75
CA ASP A 25 34.56 6.63 2.40
C ASP A 25 35.36 6.11 1.20
N HIS A 26 35.19 6.74 0.04
CA HIS A 26 35.95 6.41 -1.16
C HIS A 26 36.62 7.67 -1.70
N GLY A 27 37.87 7.51 -2.13
CA GLY A 27 38.61 8.54 -2.85
C GLY A 27 37.87 8.99 -4.11
N VAL A 28 38.12 10.24 -4.50
CA VAL A 28 37.49 11.00 -5.59
C VAL A 28 37.40 10.19 -6.88
N ASP A 29 36.36 9.38 -7.04
CA ASP A 29 35.97 8.81 -8.32
C ASP A 29 34.46 8.94 -8.49
N THR A 30 34.10 9.28 -9.72
CA THR A 30 32.88 9.96 -10.18
C THR A 30 31.56 9.36 -9.69
N ALA A 31 31.11 9.75 -8.49
CA ALA A 31 29.72 9.55 -8.08
C ALA A 31 28.78 10.29 -9.07
N PRO A 32 27.67 9.68 -9.50
CA PRO A 32 26.68 10.38 -10.32
C PRO A 32 26.21 11.65 -9.59
N ALA A 33 25.99 12.73 -10.35
CA ALA A 33 25.55 13.99 -9.78
C ALA A 33 24.25 13.81 -8.99
N ALA A 34 24.18 14.39 -7.78
CA ALA A 34 22.98 14.35 -6.96
C ALA A 34 21.77 14.95 -7.71
N ASP A 35 20.60 14.33 -7.56
CA ASP A 35 19.36 14.78 -8.19
C ASP A 35 18.81 16.06 -7.56
N ARG A 36 19.11 16.25 -6.27
CA ARG A 36 18.74 17.43 -5.49
C ARG A 36 19.92 17.81 -4.60
N VAL A 37 20.14 19.11 -4.44
CA VAL A 37 21.11 19.66 -3.47
C VAL A 37 20.32 20.55 -2.52
N LEU A 38 20.47 20.35 -1.21
CA LEU A 38 19.86 21.20 -0.20
C LEU A 38 20.77 22.40 0.11
N ASP A 39 20.16 23.57 0.26
CA ASP A 39 20.88 24.79 0.65
C ASP A 39 21.27 24.78 2.14
N ALA A 40 20.50 24.05 2.97
CA ALA A 40 20.73 23.94 4.40
C ALA A 40 20.32 22.57 4.92
N TRP A 41 21.07 22.06 5.90
CA TRP A 41 20.79 20.84 6.63
C TRP A 41 21.48 20.91 8.00
N ARG A 42 20.89 20.26 9.01
CA ARG A 42 21.48 20.11 10.35
C ARG A 42 21.40 18.64 10.78
N PRO A 43 22.38 18.13 11.56
CA PRO A 43 22.32 16.76 12.11
C PRO A 43 21.07 16.44 12.92
N ASP A 44 20.51 17.46 13.58
CA ASP A 44 19.31 17.33 14.41
C ASP A 44 18.00 17.38 13.61
N ASP A 45 18.06 17.71 12.31
CA ASP A 45 16.86 17.68 11.47
C ASP A 45 16.26 16.26 11.46
N PRO A 46 14.92 16.12 11.43
CA PRO A 46 14.29 14.82 11.31
C PRO A 46 14.57 14.23 9.91
N PRO A 47 14.97 12.95 9.77
CA PRO A 47 15.14 12.31 8.46
C PRO A 47 13.92 12.48 7.57
N GLY A 48 12.71 12.39 8.15
CA GLY A 48 11.45 12.62 7.44
C GLY A 48 11.33 13.98 6.72
N ALA A 49 12.16 14.98 7.04
CA ALA A 49 12.22 16.23 6.27
C ALA A 49 12.63 16.01 4.81
N LEU A 50 13.41 14.96 4.50
CA LEU A 50 13.81 14.60 3.14
C LEU A 50 12.63 14.09 2.29
N LEU A 51 11.55 13.63 2.91
CA LEU A 51 10.43 13.02 2.20
C LEU A 51 9.76 13.98 1.23
N ALA A 52 9.69 15.28 1.54
CA ALA A 52 9.12 16.27 0.62
C ALA A 52 9.92 16.37 -0.69
N GLU A 53 11.24 16.33 -0.61
CA GLU A 53 12.14 16.33 -1.76
C GLU A 53 12.02 15.02 -2.55
N LEU A 54 11.96 13.89 -1.85
CA LEU A 54 11.77 12.58 -2.47
C LEU A 54 10.41 12.49 -3.19
N VAL A 55 9.32 13.01 -2.59
CA VAL A 55 8.01 13.13 -3.24
C VAL A 55 8.11 13.91 -4.55
N ALA A 56 8.81 15.04 -4.55
CA ALA A 56 8.99 15.83 -5.76
C ALA A 56 9.76 15.04 -6.85
N LEU A 57 10.81 14.32 -6.47
CA LEU A 57 11.64 13.56 -7.42
C LEU A 57 10.89 12.34 -8.00
N PHE A 58 10.24 11.53 -7.16
CA PHE A 58 9.54 10.32 -7.57
C PHE A 58 8.19 10.56 -8.25
N ASN A 59 7.54 11.70 -7.99
CA ASN A 59 6.32 12.08 -8.72
C ASN A 59 6.61 12.68 -10.10
N THR A 60 7.81 13.23 -10.32
CA THR A 60 8.18 13.84 -11.60
C THR A 60 8.62 12.78 -12.61
N ASP A 61 9.29 11.72 -12.17
CA ASP A 61 9.70 10.60 -13.02
C ASP A 61 9.27 9.26 -12.40
N ALA A 62 8.16 8.72 -12.91
CA ALA A 62 7.61 7.45 -12.42
C ALA A 62 8.52 6.24 -12.68
N ARG A 63 9.50 6.35 -13.60
CA ARG A 63 10.47 5.28 -13.93
C ARG A 63 11.72 5.33 -13.07
N ARG A 64 11.86 6.33 -12.22
CA ARG A 64 12.99 6.49 -11.31
C ARG A 64 13.10 5.30 -10.35
N ASP A 65 14.26 4.65 -10.36
CA ASP A 65 14.58 3.51 -9.49
C ASP A 65 15.27 3.95 -8.18
N ALA A 66 15.94 5.10 -8.18
CA ALA A 66 16.55 5.70 -7.00
C ALA A 66 16.68 7.23 -7.14
N ALA A 67 16.85 7.91 -6.01
CA ALA A 67 17.09 9.34 -5.92
C ALA A 67 18.24 9.63 -4.94
N THR A 68 19.13 10.55 -5.30
CA THR A 68 20.21 11.02 -4.42
C THR A 68 20.01 12.49 -4.06
N ILE A 69 19.98 12.79 -2.75
CA ILE A 69 19.93 14.14 -2.20
C ILE A 69 21.29 14.46 -1.56
N ALA A 70 21.87 15.59 -1.95
CA ALA A 70 23.11 16.11 -1.37
C ALA A 70 22.82 17.05 -0.20
N LEU A 71 23.40 16.74 0.96
CA LEU A 71 23.29 17.51 2.19
C LEU A 71 24.61 18.25 2.46
N PRO A 72 24.59 19.56 2.77
CA PRO A 72 25.79 20.29 3.15
C PRO A 72 26.23 19.88 4.56
N ILE A 73 27.49 19.42 4.71
CA ILE A 73 28.05 18.98 6.00
C ILE A 73 29.34 19.73 6.39
N ALA A 74 29.67 20.82 5.69
CA ALA A 74 30.85 21.64 5.98
C ALA A 74 30.90 22.06 7.45
N GLY A 75 32.01 21.77 8.14
CA GLY A 75 32.20 22.11 9.55
C GLY A 75 31.28 21.38 10.54
N THR A 76 30.53 20.38 10.09
CA THR A 76 29.67 19.56 10.95
C THR A 76 30.49 18.44 11.59
N ASP A 77 30.21 18.14 12.86
CA ASP A 77 30.82 17.03 13.59
C ASP A 77 30.55 15.68 12.87
N PRO A 78 31.59 14.92 12.47
CA PRO A 78 31.43 13.62 11.83
C PRO A 78 30.57 12.63 12.60
N ASP A 79 30.62 12.63 13.93
CA ASP A 79 29.82 11.72 14.76
C ASP A 79 28.33 12.07 14.69
N ALA A 80 28.01 13.36 14.63
CA ALA A 80 26.64 13.84 14.43
C ALA A 80 26.10 13.47 13.04
N VAL A 81 26.94 13.53 12.00
CA VAL A 81 26.58 13.08 10.64
C VAL A 81 26.30 11.57 10.63
N ALA A 82 27.15 10.76 11.25
CA ALA A 82 26.95 9.32 11.35
C ALA A 82 25.68 8.96 12.13
N ALA A 83 25.39 9.67 13.22
CA ALA A 83 24.17 9.49 14.01
C ALA A 83 22.90 9.83 13.21
N TYR A 84 22.93 10.88 12.38
CA TYR A 84 21.83 11.20 11.47
C TYR A 84 21.63 10.10 10.43
N VAL A 85 22.69 9.61 9.77
CA VAL A 85 22.60 8.52 8.79
C VAL A 85 21.98 7.28 9.41
N ALA A 86 22.41 6.89 10.61
CA ALA A 86 21.85 5.74 11.32
C ALA A 86 20.36 5.91 11.62
N ARG A 87 19.92 7.12 12.03
CA ARG A 87 18.50 7.44 12.21
C ARG A 87 17.73 7.36 10.90
N ALA A 88 18.25 7.95 9.83
CA ALA A 88 17.59 7.99 8.52
C ALA A 88 17.41 6.60 7.91
N VAL A 89 18.40 5.72 8.04
CA VAL A 89 18.28 4.30 7.64
C VAL A 89 17.26 3.59 8.52
N ARG A 90 17.31 3.77 9.84
CA ARG A 90 16.39 3.12 10.79
C ARG A 90 14.93 3.55 10.57
N GLU A 91 14.70 4.81 10.22
CA GLU A 91 13.40 5.35 9.89
C GLU A 91 12.95 4.97 8.47
N GLY A 92 13.80 4.32 7.68
CA GLY A 92 13.47 3.88 6.31
C GLY A 92 13.35 5.03 5.32
N VAL A 93 14.04 6.15 5.57
CA VAL A 93 14.03 7.32 4.67
C VAL A 93 15.09 7.18 3.59
N ILE A 94 16.23 6.57 3.90
CA ILE A 94 17.35 6.39 2.97
C ILE A 94 17.85 4.94 3.06
N ASP A 95 18.49 4.46 1.98
CA ASP A 95 19.15 3.15 1.94
C ASP A 95 20.65 3.25 2.25
N ALA A 96 21.28 4.32 1.75
CA ALA A 96 22.72 4.50 1.84
C ALA A 96 23.08 5.98 1.95
N ALA A 97 24.28 6.23 2.46
CA ALA A 97 24.89 7.56 2.48
C ALA A 97 26.38 7.47 2.13
N GLN A 98 26.86 8.41 1.34
CA GLN A 98 28.25 8.52 0.92
C GLN A 98 28.76 9.94 1.19
N ARG A 99 29.92 10.05 1.82
CA ARG A 99 30.57 11.35 2.02
C ARG A 99 31.34 11.76 0.76
N ALA A 100 31.18 13.02 0.37
CA ALA A 100 31.85 13.62 -0.79
C ALA A 100 32.39 15.02 -0.41
N GLY A 101 33.52 15.04 0.32
CA GLY A 101 34.10 16.28 0.85
C GLY A 101 33.20 16.94 1.90
N ASP A 102 32.72 18.14 1.60
CA ASP A 102 31.82 18.94 2.45
C ASP A 102 30.33 18.62 2.21
N ARG A 103 30.06 17.49 1.57
CA ARG A 103 28.72 16.99 1.26
C ARG A 103 28.52 15.57 1.76
N LEU A 104 27.28 15.25 2.11
CA LEU A 104 26.78 13.89 2.28
C LEU A 104 25.73 13.63 1.21
N ASP A 105 25.99 12.67 0.32
CA ASP A 105 25.02 12.18 -0.65
C ASP A 105 24.23 11.04 -0.02
N VAL A 106 22.92 11.24 0.17
CA VAL A 106 22.02 10.20 0.68
C VAL A 106 21.16 9.66 -0.45
N THR A 107 21.13 8.33 -0.60
CA THR A 107 20.42 7.65 -1.68
C THR A 107 19.21 6.91 -1.14
N THR A 108 18.08 7.05 -1.82
CA THR A 108 16.82 6.36 -1.53
C THR A 108 16.34 5.65 -2.78
N SER A 109 16.13 4.35 -2.69
CA SER A 109 15.52 3.54 -3.73
C SER A 109 14.02 3.78 -3.81
N ARG A 110 13.46 3.44 -4.95
CA ARG A 110 12.02 3.43 -5.19
C ARG A 110 11.30 2.54 -4.16
N ALA A 111 11.83 1.35 -3.90
CA ALA A 111 11.22 0.40 -2.99
C ALA A 111 11.12 0.95 -1.56
N THR A 112 12.17 1.63 -1.09
CA THR A 112 12.18 2.30 0.22
C THR A 112 11.22 3.48 0.27
N PHE A 113 11.27 4.36 -0.73
CA PHE A 113 10.42 5.56 -0.77
C PHE A 113 8.91 5.23 -0.80
N TRP A 114 8.46 4.37 -1.70
CA TRP A 114 7.03 4.08 -1.85
C TRP A 114 6.47 3.25 -0.69
N GLN A 115 7.31 2.56 0.07
CA GLN A 115 6.87 1.85 1.26
C GLN A 115 6.76 2.75 2.49
N HIS A 116 7.37 3.94 2.46
CA HIS A 116 7.33 4.85 3.59
C HIS A 116 5.93 5.48 3.76
N PRO A 117 5.24 5.31 4.90
CA PRO A 117 3.83 5.71 5.04
C PRO A 117 3.61 7.22 5.20
N GLN A 118 4.57 7.91 5.81
CA GLN A 118 4.42 9.30 6.27
C GLN A 118 3.99 10.32 5.21
N PRO A 119 4.43 10.27 3.94
CA PRO A 119 3.96 11.25 2.95
C PRO A 119 2.47 11.12 2.61
N TRP A 120 1.87 9.96 2.89
CA TRP A 120 0.58 9.57 2.36
C TRP A 120 -0.49 9.44 3.43
N LEU A 121 -0.16 8.82 4.57
CA LEU A 121 -1.10 8.60 5.66
C LEU A 121 -1.34 9.88 6.45
N LYS A 122 -2.60 10.09 6.84
CA LYS A 122 -3.04 11.22 7.68
C LYS A 122 -3.29 10.82 9.13
N ALA A 123 -3.20 9.53 9.41
CA ALA A 123 -3.24 8.93 10.74
C ALA A 123 -2.06 7.96 10.89
N PRO A 124 -1.66 7.60 12.13
CA PRO A 124 -0.66 6.56 12.34
C PRO A 124 -1.02 5.27 11.61
N ALA A 125 -0.02 4.63 11.00
CA ALA A 125 -0.18 3.33 10.35
C ALA A 125 -0.67 2.26 11.36
N SER A 126 -1.56 1.39 10.91
CA SER A 126 -2.03 0.21 11.66
C SER A 126 -0.89 -0.68 12.19
N GLY A 127 0.23 -0.72 11.47
CA GLY A 127 1.45 -1.46 11.85
C GLY A 127 2.06 -1.10 13.22
N GLY A 128 1.77 0.09 13.76
CA GLY A 128 2.32 0.56 15.03
C GLY A 128 1.69 -0.07 16.28
N MET A 129 0.55 -0.75 16.15
CA MET A 129 -0.13 -1.37 17.28
C MET A 129 0.64 -2.62 17.77
N PRO A 130 0.90 -2.76 19.09
CA PRO A 130 1.53 -3.95 19.65
C PRO A 130 0.78 -5.24 19.30
N LEU A 131 1.53 -6.25 18.84
CA LEU A 131 0.96 -7.53 18.43
C LEU A 131 0.33 -8.27 19.62
N ARG A 132 -0.98 -8.46 19.55
CA ARG A 132 -1.76 -9.33 20.43
C ARG A 132 -2.66 -10.19 19.57
N TYR A 133 -2.96 -11.40 20.02
CA TYR A 133 -3.84 -12.31 19.30
C TYR A 133 -5.19 -12.44 20.00
N THR A 134 -6.23 -12.67 19.20
CA THR A 134 -7.57 -13.06 19.63
C THR A 134 -8.05 -14.24 18.77
N ILE A 135 -9.24 -14.75 19.09
CA ILE A 135 -9.92 -15.78 18.29
C ILE A 135 -11.33 -15.29 18.00
N THR A 136 -11.68 -15.21 16.72
CA THR A 136 -13.05 -14.96 16.25
C THR A 136 -13.43 -16.05 15.24
N ASN A 137 -14.67 -16.55 15.31
CA ASN A 137 -15.18 -17.59 14.39
C ASN A 137 -14.25 -18.83 14.21
N GLY A 138 -13.46 -19.17 15.23
CA GLY A 138 -12.51 -20.29 15.19
C GLY A 138 -11.14 -19.97 14.56
N HIS A 139 -10.91 -18.75 14.10
CA HIS A 139 -9.64 -18.30 13.53
C HIS A 139 -8.83 -17.51 14.56
N ARG A 140 -7.56 -17.90 14.78
CA ARG A 140 -6.62 -17.11 15.58
C ARG A 140 -5.95 -16.05 14.71
N HIS A 141 -6.13 -14.78 15.04
CA HIS A 141 -5.62 -13.65 14.26
C HIS A 141 -5.16 -12.50 15.18
N PRO A 142 -4.36 -11.54 14.67
CA PRO A 142 -4.02 -10.33 15.42
C PRO A 142 -5.26 -9.51 15.79
N VAL A 143 -5.25 -8.89 16.96
CA VAL A 143 -6.21 -7.85 17.31
C VAL A 143 -6.01 -6.67 16.35
N ARG A 144 -7.10 -6.26 15.70
CA ARG A 144 -7.07 -5.21 14.67
C ARG A 144 -7.13 -3.81 15.31
N PRO A 145 -6.35 -2.84 14.81
CA PRO A 145 -6.44 -1.47 15.28
C PRO A 145 -7.79 -0.86 14.88
N PRO A 146 -8.32 0.08 15.68
CA PRO A 146 -9.51 0.82 15.31
C PRO A 146 -9.24 1.69 14.07
N THR A 147 -10.19 1.73 13.15
CA THR A 147 -10.13 2.58 11.96
C THR A 147 -10.22 4.06 12.35
N PRO A 148 -9.23 4.91 12.02
CA PRO A 148 -9.30 6.35 12.27
C PRO A 148 -10.45 7.00 11.49
N ALA A 149 -11.11 8.02 12.05
CA ALA A 149 -12.14 8.77 11.32
C ALA A 149 -11.54 9.82 10.37
N GLY A 150 -12.31 10.22 9.36
CA GLY A 150 -11.94 11.28 8.42
C GLY A 150 -11.04 10.82 7.27
N GLU A 151 -10.27 11.74 6.71
CA GLU A 151 -9.29 11.43 5.66
C GLU A 151 -8.08 10.73 6.25
N ILE A 152 -7.78 9.52 5.76
CA ILE A 152 -6.71 8.66 6.31
C ILE A 152 -5.53 8.49 5.34
N TYR A 153 -5.75 8.73 4.04
CA TYR A 153 -4.75 8.61 3.00
C TYR A 153 -5.01 9.65 1.92
N ALA A 154 -3.94 10.30 1.44
CA ALA A 154 -3.99 11.14 0.25
C ALA A 154 -2.71 11.04 -0.56
N ARG A 155 -2.84 11.03 -1.89
CA ARG A 155 -1.72 11.01 -2.83
C ARG A 155 -2.07 11.78 -4.09
N TYR A 156 -1.20 12.71 -4.48
CA TYR A 156 -1.27 13.35 -5.78
C TYR A 156 -0.94 12.34 -6.88
N MET A 157 -1.73 12.34 -7.96
CA MET A 157 -1.63 11.44 -9.09
C MET A 157 -1.26 12.24 -10.35
N PRO A 158 0.05 12.45 -10.64
CA PRO A 158 0.51 13.31 -11.73
C PRO A 158 -0.09 12.97 -13.10
N GLN A 159 -0.29 11.68 -13.38
CA GLN A 159 -0.83 11.15 -14.63
C GLN A 159 -2.28 11.57 -14.92
N VAL A 160 -3.02 12.03 -13.91
CA VAL A 160 -4.36 12.61 -14.07
C VAL A 160 -4.48 14.04 -13.54
N GLY A 161 -3.44 14.57 -12.91
CA GLY A 161 -3.41 15.93 -12.36
C GLY A 161 -4.36 16.14 -11.17
N MET A 162 -4.71 15.09 -10.43
CA MET A 162 -5.70 15.13 -9.34
C MET A 162 -5.12 14.51 -8.07
N THR A 163 -5.67 14.85 -6.91
CA THR A 163 -5.35 14.20 -5.63
C THR A 163 -6.38 13.12 -5.34
N PHE A 164 -5.92 11.87 -5.26
CA PHE A 164 -6.73 10.76 -4.77
C PHE A 164 -6.65 10.71 -3.24
N SER A 165 -7.79 10.57 -2.57
CA SER A 165 -7.83 10.34 -1.12
C SER A 165 -8.85 9.28 -0.72
N LEU A 166 -8.62 8.67 0.46
CA LEU A 166 -9.53 7.73 1.10
C LEU A 166 -9.97 8.33 2.43
N ARG A 167 -11.29 8.28 2.66
CA ARG A 167 -11.90 8.70 3.92
C ARG A 167 -12.70 7.57 4.51
N THR A 168 -12.58 7.37 5.82
CA THR A 168 -13.43 6.44 6.56
C THR A 168 -14.87 6.88 6.42
N VAL A 169 -15.76 5.90 6.24
CA VAL A 169 -17.19 6.20 6.17
C VAL A 169 -17.66 6.87 7.46
N ASP A 170 -18.24 8.04 7.30
CA ASP A 170 -19.19 8.65 8.22
C ASP A 170 -20.63 8.31 7.76
N VAL A 171 -21.42 7.66 8.61
CA VAL A 171 -22.78 7.20 8.25
C VAL A 171 -23.71 8.38 7.96
N ASP A 172 -23.64 9.44 8.77
CA ASP A 172 -24.52 10.60 8.64
C ASP A 172 -24.19 11.38 7.35
N ALA A 173 -22.91 11.51 7.03
CA ALA A 173 -22.46 12.22 5.84
C ALA A 173 -22.60 11.41 4.53
N HIS A 174 -22.51 10.07 4.59
CA HIS A 174 -22.39 9.26 3.37
C HIS A 174 -23.59 8.35 3.08
N ALA A 175 -24.54 8.14 3.99
CA ALA A 175 -25.66 7.22 3.77
C ALA A 175 -26.48 7.56 2.51
N ASP A 176 -26.76 8.84 2.25
CA ASP A 176 -27.51 9.26 1.06
C ASP A 176 -26.74 8.96 -0.23
N LEU A 177 -25.45 9.29 -0.24
CA LEU A 177 -24.56 9.05 -1.37
C LEU A 177 -24.43 7.56 -1.69
N PHE A 178 -24.12 6.77 -0.66
CA PHE A 178 -23.97 5.32 -0.77
C PHE A 178 -25.28 4.66 -1.21
N SER A 179 -26.42 5.09 -0.66
CA SER A 179 -27.74 4.61 -1.07
C SER A 179 -28.04 4.92 -2.54
N GLY A 180 -27.69 6.12 -3.00
CA GLY A 180 -27.79 6.49 -4.41
C GLY A 180 -26.97 5.58 -5.32
N TRP A 181 -25.74 5.25 -4.92
CA TRP A 181 -24.86 4.35 -5.68
C TRP A 181 -25.33 2.89 -5.70
N MET A 182 -25.74 2.35 -4.56
CA MET A 182 -26.25 0.97 -4.44
C MET A 182 -27.50 0.72 -5.29
N ASN A 183 -28.32 1.76 -5.49
CA ASN A 183 -29.52 1.70 -6.30
C ASN A 183 -29.28 1.91 -7.81
N LEU A 184 -28.05 2.10 -8.27
CA LEU A 184 -27.73 2.10 -9.70
C LEU A 184 -27.81 0.66 -10.24
N ASP A 185 -28.50 0.44 -11.37
CA ASP A 185 -28.70 -0.90 -11.94
C ASP A 185 -27.39 -1.67 -12.16
N ARG A 186 -26.34 -0.96 -12.61
CA ARG A 186 -25.00 -1.53 -12.81
C ARG A 186 -24.31 -2.00 -11.52
N VAL A 187 -24.63 -1.38 -10.38
CA VAL A 187 -24.06 -1.72 -9.07
C VAL A 187 -24.89 -2.84 -8.45
N ALA A 188 -26.22 -2.67 -8.43
CA ALA A 188 -27.18 -3.65 -7.95
C ALA A 188 -26.98 -5.03 -8.58
N HIS A 189 -26.65 -5.10 -9.87
CA HIS A 189 -26.38 -6.36 -10.56
C HIS A 189 -25.26 -7.21 -9.91
N PHE A 190 -24.25 -6.57 -9.30
CA PHE A 190 -23.11 -7.26 -8.69
C PHE A 190 -23.18 -7.35 -7.17
N TRP A 191 -23.78 -6.34 -6.53
CA TRP A 191 -23.85 -6.25 -5.07
C TRP A 191 -25.15 -6.83 -4.49
N ASP A 192 -26.24 -6.83 -5.26
CA ASP A 192 -27.58 -7.26 -4.82
C ASP A 192 -28.06 -6.57 -3.52
N GLN A 193 -27.63 -5.33 -3.31
CA GLN A 193 -27.96 -4.49 -2.16
C GLN A 193 -28.89 -3.34 -2.59
N ARG A 194 -29.96 -3.61 -3.35
CA ARG A 194 -30.98 -2.57 -3.55
C ARG A 194 -31.77 -2.41 -2.26
N GLY A 195 -31.98 -1.17 -1.85
CA GLY A 195 -32.63 -0.91 -0.59
C GLY A 195 -32.92 0.56 -0.35
N THR A 196 -33.55 0.80 0.79
CA THR A 196 -33.82 2.11 1.34
C THR A 196 -32.56 2.75 1.91
N ARG A 197 -32.62 4.07 2.09
CA ARG A 197 -31.54 4.83 2.73
C ARG A 197 -31.25 4.37 4.16
N ASP A 198 -32.26 3.93 4.91
CA ASP A 198 -32.10 3.49 6.29
C ASP A 198 -31.45 2.09 6.38
N GLU A 199 -31.81 1.17 5.49
CA GLU A 199 -31.14 -0.13 5.37
C GLU A 199 -29.66 0.04 5.03
N HIS A 200 -29.35 0.96 4.12
CA HIS A 200 -27.98 1.31 3.77
C HIS A 200 -27.21 2.01 4.89
N ALA A 201 -27.84 2.90 5.65
CA ALA A 201 -27.21 3.51 6.83
C ALA A 201 -26.90 2.46 7.90
N ALA A 202 -27.82 1.53 8.15
CA ALA A 202 -27.60 0.40 9.06
C ALA A 202 -26.47 -0.51 8.59
N TYR A 203 -26.39 -0.79 7.28
CA TYR A 203 -25.29 -1.55 6.68
C TYR A 203 -23.93 -0.87 6.92
N LEU A 204 -23.81 0.44 6.65
CA LEU A 204 -22.57 1.17 6.88
C LEU A 204 -22.18 1.17 8.37
N ALA A 205 -23.15 1.33 9.28
CA ALA A 205 -22.91 1.26 10.71
C ALA A 205 -22.42 -0.13 11.15
N GLU A 206 -22.99 -1.21 10.60
CA GLU A 206 -22.55 -2.59 10.85
C GLU A 206 -21.12 -2.82 10.37
N ARG A 207 -20.78 -2.35 9.15
CA ARG A 207 -19.41 -2.45 8.61
C ARG A 207 -18.39 -1.65 9.41
N LEU A 208 -18.76 -0.50 9.97
CA LEU A 208 -17.88 0.30 10.83
C LEU A 208 -17.68 -0.34 12.22
N ALA A 209 -18.67 -1.07 12.72
CA ALA A 209 -18.59 -1.73 14.02
C ALA A 209 -17.78 -3.04 13.98
N ASP A 210 -17.55 -3.60 12.79
CA ASP A 210 -16.80 -4.84 12.59
C ASP A 210 -15.29 -4.58 12.44
N PRO A 211 -14.43 -4.98 13.41
CA PRO A 211 -12.98 -4.76 13.33
C PRO A 211 -12.29 -5.47 12.16
N HIS A 212 -12.96 -6.45 11.54
CA HIS A 212 -12.51 -7.11 10.33
C HIS A 212 -12.57 -6.18 9.12
N MET A 213 -13.45 -5.19 9.12
CA MET A 213 -13.83 -4.36 7.97
C MET A 213 -13.38 -2.90 8.10
N HIS A 214 -12.99 -2.31 6.97
CA HIS A 214 -12.56 -0.91 6.88
C HIS A 214 -13.33 -0.27 5.71
N PRO A 215 -14.56 0.21 5.95
CA PRO A 215 -15.38 0.83 4.92
C PRO A 215 -14.90 2.26 4.62
N MET A 216 -14.63 2.55 3.35
CA MET A 216 -14.01 3.79 2.89
C MET A 216 -14.76 4.38 1.70
N ILE A 217 -14.74 5.70 1.59
CA ILE A 217 -15.12 6.44 0.38
C ILE A 217 -13.86 6.97 -0.29
N GLY A 218 -13.73 6.71 -1.59
CA GLY A 218 -12.67 7.27 -2.42
C GLY A 218 -13.07 8.60 -3.02
N TYR A 219 -12.12 9.54 -3.03
CA TYR A 219 -12.27 10.89 -3.55
C TYR A 219 -11.21 11.20 -4.59
N PHE A 220 -11.57 12.08 -5.52
CA PHE A 220 -10.64 12.85 -6.32
C PHE A 220 -10.97 14.33 -6.17
N ASP A 221 -10.02 15.14 -5.68
CA ASP A 221 -10.19 16.58 -5.44
C ASP A 221 -11.54 16.88 -4.75
N ASP A 222 -11.77 16.24 -3.60
CA ASP A 222 -12.99 16.34 -2.79
C ASP A 222 -14.30 15.84 -3.44
N THR A 223 -14.24 15.28 -4.65
CA THR A 223 -15.40 14.63 -5.29
C THR A 223 -15.43 13.13 -4.97
N PRO A 224 -16.43 12.61 -4.24
CA PRO A 224 -16.53 11.18 -3.97
C PRO A 224 -16.93 10.41 -5.22
N PHE A 225 -16.33 9.23 -5.43
CA PHE A 225 -16.58 8.45 -6.65
C PHE A 225 -16.84 6.96 -6.43
N GLY A 226 -16.37 6.39 -5.34
CA GLY A 226 -16.45 4.96 -5.08
C GLY A 226 -16.47 4.63 -3.60
N TYR A 227 -17.01 3.46 -3.29
CA TYR A 227 -17.01 2.86 -1.95
C TYR A 227 -16.15 1.60 -1.98
N PHE A 228 -15.36 1.41 -0.92
CA PHE A 228 -14.39 0.34 -0.78
C PHE A 228 -14.55 -0.32 0.59
N GLU A 229 -14.47 -1.63 0.62
CA GLU A 229 -14.43 -2.42 1.86
C GLU A 229 -13.10 -3.15 1.92
N PHE A 230 -12.16 -2.65 2.72
CA PHE A 230 -10.92 -3.37 2.96
C PHE A 230 -11.10 -4.30 4.15
N TYR A 231 -10.70 -5.56 3.99
CA TYR A 231 -10.98 -6.58 4.98
C TYR A 231 -9.72 -7.40 5.31
N TRP A 232 -9.63 -7.95 6.53
CA TRP A 232 -8.55 -8.86 6.91
C TRP A 232 -8.88 -10.30 6.50
N ALA A 233 -8.21 -10.80 5.48
CA ALA A 233 -8.60 -12.04 4.80
C ALA A 233 -8.61 -13.29 5.72
N LYS A 234 -7.85 -13.28 6.82
CA LYS A 234 -7.84 -14.37 7.81
C LYS A 234 -9.12 -14.50 8.63
N GLU A 235 -9.88 -13.42 8.75
CA GLU A 235 -11.17 -13.35 9.44
C GLU A 235 -12.35 -13.43 8.45
N ASP A 236 -12.08 -13.27 7.15
CA ASP A 236 -13.10 -13.31 6.11
C ASP A 236 -13.56 -14.73 5.77
N ARG A 237 -14.74 -14.84 5.16
CA ARG A 237 -15.25 -16.07 4.53
C ARG A 237 -14.31 -16.65 3.46
N LEU A 238 -13.35 -15.87 2.97
CA LEU A 238 -12.31 -16.31 2.05
C LEU A 238 -11.23 -17.18 2.74
N ALA A 239 -11.00 -17.00 4.05
CA ALA A 239 -9.92 -17.67 4.79
C ALA A 239 -9.89 -19.19 4.60
N PRO A 240 -11.01 -19.93 4.64
CA PRO A 240 -11.00 -21.39 4.49
C PRO A 240 -10.52 -21.87 3.10
N PHE A 241 -10.49 -20.98 2.11
CA PHE A 241 -10.14 -21.33 0.74
C PHE A 241 -8.65 -21.17 0.47
N TYR A 242 -7.80 -20.66 1.36
CA TYR A 242 -6.36 -20.64 1.15
C TYR A 242 -5.59 -20.50 2.47
N ASP A 243 -4.26 -20.59 2.43
CA ASP A 243 -3.44 -20.35 3.63
C ASP A 243 -3.32 -18.85 3.91
N ALA A 244 -4.36 -18.28 4.54
CA ALA A 244 -4.44 -16.86 4.84
C ALA A 244 -3.46 -16.46 5.94
N HIS A 245 -2.54 -15.55 5.62
CA HIS A 245 -1.61 -15.01 6.61
C HIS A 245 -2.29 -13.99 7.53
N ASP A 246 -1.65 -13.72 8.67
CA ASP A 246 -2.16 -12.82 9.72
C ASP A 246 -2.51 -11.41 9.24
N TYR A 247 -1.86 -10.94 8.16
CA TYR A 247 -2.02 -9.59 7.64
C TYR A 247 -2.41 -9.57 6.16
N ASP A 248 -2.85 -10.68 5.59
CA ASP A 248 -3.42 -10.64 4.24
C ASP A 248 -4.69 -9.78 4.26
N ARG A 249 -4.83 -8.92 3.25
CA ARG A 249 -5.98 -8.03 3.12
C ARG A 249 -6.67 -8.28 1.80
N GLY A 250 -7.98 -8.15 1.77
CA GLY A 250 -8.71 -8.11 0.51
C GLY A 250 -9.54 -6.85 0.38
N LEU A 251 -10.15 -6.69 -0.79
CA LEU A 251 -11.05 -5.58 -1.05
C LEU A 251 -12.30 -5.98 -1.82
N HIS A 252 -13.43 -5.39 -1.43
CA HIS A 252 -14.59 -5.22 -2.31
C HIS A 252 -14.74 -3.75 -2.66
N LEU A 253 -15.30 -3.46 -3.84
CA LEU A 253 -15.50 -2.08 -4.26
C LEU A 253 -16.69 -1.91 -5.19
N LEU A 254 -17.23 -0.70 -5.19
CA LEU A 254 -18.16 -0.22 -6.19
C LEU A 254 -17.76 1.19 -6.63
N ILE A 255 -17.99 1.48 -7.90
CA ILE A 255 -17.76 2.81 -8.47
C ILE A 255 -19.10 3.44 -8.79
N GLY A 256 -19.50 4.37 -7.94
CA GLY A 256 -20.75 5.11 -8.06
C GLY A 256 -20.73 6.13 -9.18
N ASP A 257 -19.62 6.84 -9.37
CA ASP A 257 -19.46 7.85 -10.42
C ASP A 257 -18.61 7.34 -11.59
N SER A 258 -19.24 7.16 -12.75
CA SER A 258 -18.58 6.64 -13.96
C SER A 258 -17.54 7.58 -14.57
N ARG A 259 -17.51 8.87 -14.20
CA ARG A 259 -16.48 9.81 -14.67
C ARG A 259 -15.07 9.45 -14.20
N PHE A 260 -14.95 8.53 -13.23
CA PHE A 260 -13.71 8.04 -12.66
C PHE A 260 -13.34 6.61 -13.11
N GLN A 261 -13.99 6.11 -14.17
CA GLN A 261 -13.72 4.79 -14.77
C GLN A 261 -12.93 4.86 -16.08
N SER A 262 -12.50 6.05 -16.54
CA SER A 262 -11.58 6.14 -17.68
C SER A 262 -10.28 5.41 -17.38
N ALA A 263 -9.59 4.85 -18.38
CA ALA A 263 -8.43 3.99 -18.16
C ALA A 263 -7.34 4.65 -17.28
N GLY A 264 -7.05 5.93 -17.50
CA GLY A 264 -6.08 6.69 -16.70
C GLY A 264 -6.53 6.89 -15.24
N LYS A 265 -7.79 7.28 -15.01
CA LYS A 265 -8.33 7.46 -13.64
C LYS A 265 -8.46 6.14 -12.90
N LEU A 266 -8.92 5.10 -13.60
CA LEU A 266 -9.01 3.72 -13.10
C LEU A 266 -7.65 3.25 -12.59
N HIS A 267 -6.60 3.39 -13.40
CA HIS A 267 -5.26 3.03 -12.98
C HIS A 267 -4.76 3.88 -11.79
N ALA A 268 -5.05 5.18 -11.79
CA ALA A 268 -4.64 6.10 -10.74
C ALA A 268 -5.25 5.74 -9.37
N TRP A 269 -6.57 5.60 -9.26
CA TRP A 269 -7.18 5.25 -7.98
C TRP A 269 -6.89 3.80 -7.58
N TRP A 270 -6.80 2.88 -8.54
CA TRP A 270 -6.45 1.48 -8.22
C TRP A 270 -5.06 1.40 -7.60
N SER A 271 -4.07 2.08 -8.18
CA SER A 271 -2.73 2.21 -7.59
C SER A 271 -2.78 2.79 -6.18
N GLY A 272 -3.55 3.88 -5.98
CA GLY A 272 -3.70 4.51 -4.67
C GLY A 272 -4.31 3.59 -3.62
N VAL A 273 -5.34 2.82 -3.98
CA VAL A 273 -6.01 1.85 -3.10
C VAL A 273 -5.04 0.75 -2.67
N LEU A 274 -4.38 0.08 -3.61
CA LEU A 274 -3.43 -0.99 -3.27
C LEU A 274 -2.27 -0.46 -2.44
N HIS A 275 -1.75 0.71 -2.81
CA HIS A 275 -0.69 1.38 -2.09
C HIS A 275 -1.07 1.65 -0.63
N TYR A 276 -2.25 2.24 -0.40
CA TYR A 276 -2.78 2.46 0.95
C TYR A 276 -2.80 1.16 1.75
N MET A 277 -3.37 0.08 1.20
CA MET A 277 -3.50 -1.20 1.91
C MET A 277 -2.14 -1.76 2.37
N PHE A 278 -1.08 -1.58 1.56
CA PHE A 278 0.27 -2.02 1.90
C PHE A 278 1.01 -1.12 2.90
N VAL A 279 0.85 0.20 2.83
CA VAL A 279 1.60 1.14 3.69
C VAL A 279 0.93 1.38 5.04
N ASP A 280 -0.39 1.21 5.13
CA ASP A 280 -1.12 1.25 6.39
C ASP A 280 -0.74 0.08 7.32
N GLU A 281 -0.60 -1.12 6.78
CA GLU A 281 -0.08 -2.28 7.51
C GLU A 281 1.14 -2.86 6.78
N PRO A 282 2.37 -2.46 7.16
CA PRO A 282 3.59 -2.88 6.48
C PRO A 282 3.84 -4.40 6.57
N ARG A 283 3.20 -5.11 7.50
CA ARG A 283 3.28 -6.58 7.58
C ARG A 283 2.41 -7.28 6.52
N THR A 284 1.52 -6.56 5.84
CA THR A 284 0.73 -7.08 4.71
C THR A 284 1.64 -7.49 3.56
N GLN A 285 1.69 -8.79 3.27
CA GLN A 285 2.48 -9.35 2.17
C GLN A 285 1.63 -9.62 0.92
N ARG A 286 0.33 -9.84 1.08
CA ARG A 286 -0.58 -10.15 -0.04
C ARG A 286 -1.84 -9.30 0.04
N LEU A 287 -2.26 -8.82 -1.12
CA LEU A 287 -3.63 -8.37 -1.32
C LEU A 287 -4.38 -9.40 -2.15
N VAL A 288 -5.59 -9.75 -1.71
CA VAL A 288 -6.40 -10.81 -2.32
C VAL A 288 -7.72 -10.27 -2.86
N GLY A 289 -8.28 -10.98 -3.83
CA GLY A 289 -9.62 -10.73 -4.34
C GLY A 289 -10.28 -12.00 -4.87
N GLU A 290 -11.60 -11.97 -4.95
CA GLU A 290 -12.40 -13.14 -5.35
C GLU A 290 -13.43 -12.83 -6.45
N PRO A 291 -13.05 -12.21 -7.59
CA PRO A 291 -13.98 -11.95 -8.67
C PRO A 291 -14.64 -13.25 -9.18
N ARG A 292 -15.85 -13.13 -9.75
CA ARG A 292 -16.48 -14.25 -10.47
C ARG A 292 -15.59 -14.66 -11.64
N VAL A 293 -15.44 -15.96 -11.89
CA VAL A 293 -14.58 -16.48 -12.98
C VAL A 293 -15.02 -16.01 -14.37
N ASP A 294 -16.31 -15.72 -14.55
CA ASP A 294 -16.89 -15.21 -15.80
C ASP A 294 -16.61 -13.71 -16.02
N HIS A 295 -16.06 -13.00 -15.02
CA HIS A 295 -15.65 -11.60 -15.15
C HIS A 295 -14.25 -11.47 -15.80
N VAL A 296 -14.05 -12.15 -16.93
CA VAL A 296 -12.76 -12.34 -17.62
C VAL A 296 -12.04 -11.01 -17.89
N ARG A 297 -12.77 -9.96 -18.26
CA ARG A 297 -12.17 -8.62 -18.51
C ARG A 297 -11.56 -7.99 -17.26
N HIS A 298 -12.20 -8.17 -16.10
CA HIS A 298 -11.69 -7.66 -14.82
C HIS A 298 -10.49 -8.48 -14.35
N ILE A 299 -10.55 -9.81 -14.46
CA ILE A 299 -9.41 -10.69 -14.13
C ILE A 299 -8.20 -10.36 -15.01
N ALA A 300 -8.38 -10.23 -16.33
CA ALA A 300 -7.31 -9.84 -17.24
C ALA A 300 -6.79 -8.41 -16.99
N TYR A 301 -7.60 -7.53 -16.41
CA TYR A 301 -7.15 -6.22 -15.95
C TYR A 301 -6.28 -6.36 -14.69
N MET A 302 -6.72 -7.12 -13.68
CA MET A 302 -5.93 -7.40 -12.47
C MET A 302 -4.58 -8.03 -12.81
N HIS A 303 -4.54 -8.98 -13.75
CA HIS A 303 -3.29 -9.62 -14.19
C HIS A 303 -2.30 -8.64 -14.81
N ARG A 304 -2.78 -7.68 -15.63
CA ARG A 304 -1.94 -6.60 -16.17
C ARG A 304 -1.39 -5.66 -15.11
N LEU A 305 -1.96 -5.66 -13.92
CA LEU A 305 -1.51 -4.88 -12.77
C LEU A 305 -0.63 -5.68 -11.79
N GLY A 306 -0.24 -6.90 -12.15
CA GLY A 306 0.64 -7.75 -11.35
C GLY A 306 -0.06 -8.77 -10.47
N PHE A 307 -1.40 -8.87 -10.50
CA PHE A 307 -2.08 -9.98 -9.84
C PHE A 307 -1.85 -11.28 -10.60
N TYR A 308 -1.92 -12.40 -9.90
CA TYR A 308 -2.06 -13.73 -10.49
C TYR A 308 -3.28 -14.43 -9.90
N THR A 309 -3.82 -15.42 -10.62
CA THR A 309 -4.88 -16.29 -10.08
C THR A 309 -4.23 -17.46 -9.36
N LEU A 310 -4.40 -17.54 -8.05
CA LEU A 310 -3.89 -18.64 -7.23
C LEU A 310 -4.66 -19.94 -7.49
N LYS A 311 -6.00 -19.86 -7.53
CA LYS A 311 -6.89 -20.96 -7.92
C LYS A 311 -8.33 -20.48 -8.14
N GLU A 312 -9.16 -21.38 -8.67
CA GLU A 312 -10.61 -21.23 -8.66
C GLU A 312 -11.25 -22.07 -7.55
N PHE A 313 -12.39 -21.62 -7.04
CA PHE A 313 -13.17 -22.33 -6.04
C PHE A 313 -14.64 -21.90 -6.10
N ASP A 314 -15.52 -22.64 -5.42
CA ASP A 314 -16.94 -22.37 -5.40
C ASP A 314 -17.37 -21.80 -4.04
N PHE A 315 -17.96 -20.60 -4.07
CA PHE A 315 -18.83 -20.11 -3.01
C PHE A 315 -20.28 -20.58 -3.28
N PRO A 316 -21.17 -20.59 -2.27
CA PRO A 316 -22.57 -20.97 -2.48
C PRO A 316 -23.30 -20.20 -3.59
N HIS A 317 -22.88 -18.95 -3.86
CA HIS A 317 -23.54 -18.02 -4.78
C HIS A 317 -22.71 -17.68 -6.04
N LYS A 318 -21.46 -18.15 -6.15
CA LYS A 318 -20.59 -17.91 -7.32
C LYS A 318 -19.41 -18.88 -7.39
N ARG A 319 -18.94 -19.14 -8.62
CA ARG A 319 -17.59 -19.65 -8.85
C ARG A 319 -16.61 -18.48 -8.90
N ALA A 320 -15.61 -18.49 -8.03
CA ALA A 320 -14.66 -17.40 -7.83
C ALA A 320 -13.25 -17.77 -8.28
N ALA A 321 -12.52 -16.79 -8.83
CA ALA A 321 -11.08 -16.85 -9.01
C ALA A 321 -10.41 -16.13 -7.84
N LEU A 322 -9.63 -16.84 -7.03
CA LEU A 322 -8.79 -16.22 -6.00
C LEU A 322 -7.61 -15.55 -6.68
N THR A 323 -7.61 -14.22 -6.73
CA THR A 323 -6.52 -13.41 -7.27
C THR A 323 -5.66 -12.87 -6.12
N VAL A 324 -4.35 -12.78 -6.36
CA VAL A 324 -3.36 -12.35 -5.37
C VAL A 324 -2.37 -11.41 -6.04
N ILE A 325 -2.00 -10.32 -5.37
CA ILE A 325 -0.80 -9.54 -5.68
C ILE A 325 0.13 -9.57 -4.47
N GLU A 326 1.39 -9.92 -4.71
CA GLU A 326 2.43 -9.89 -3.68
C GLU A 326 2.96 -8.46 -3.50
N ARG A 327 3.35 -8.13 -2.27
CA ARG A 327 3.95 -6.85 -1.90
C ARG A 327 5.13 -6.49 -2.79
N ASP A 328 6.08 -7.41 -2.95
CA ASP A 328 7.28 -7.19 -3.75
C ASP A 328 6.91 -6.93 -5.22
N THR A 329 5.97 -7.72 -5.76
CA THR A 329 5.47 -7.48 -7.13
C THR A 329 4.90 -6.07 -7.26
N PHE A 330 4.11 -5.60 -6.28
CA PHE A 330 3.58 -4.24 -6.31
C PHE A 330 4.69 -3.18 -6.26
N PHE A 331 5.61 -3.22 -5.29
CA PHE A 331 6.61 -2.16 -5.15
C PHE A 331 7.71 -2.21 -6.23
N ASP A 332 8.05 -3.39 -6.75
CA ASP A 332 9.09 -3.57 -7.77
C ASP A 332 8.58 -3.28 -9.17
N THR A 333 7.37 -3.77 -9.51
CA THR A 333 6.89 -3.77 -10.90
C THR A 333 5.79 -2.73 -11.16
N PHE A 334 5.02 -2.32 -10.15
CA PHE A 334 3.94 -1.37 -10.36
C PHE A 334 4.53 0.03 -10.58
N ARG A 335 4.53 0.46 -11.84
CA ARG A 335 4.91 1.81 -12.27
C ARG A 335 3.62 2.55 -12.63
N LEU A 336 3.46 3.78 -12.12
CA LEU A 336 2.48 4.69 -12.68
C LEU A 336 2.91 5.02 -14.13
N PRO A 337 1.99 5.00 -15.11
CA PRO A 337 2.30 5.31 -16.50
C PRO A 337 2.68 6.78 -16.71
#